data_AF-A0A7L4YXT2-F1
#
_entry.id   AF-A0A7L4YXT2-F1
#
_cell.length_a   1.000
_cell.length_b   1.000
_cell.length_c   1.000
_cell.angle_alpha   90.00
_cell.angle_beta   90.00
_cell.angle_gamma   90.00
#
_symmetry.space_group_name_H-M   'P 1'
#
loop_
_entity.id
_entity.type
_entity.pdbx_description
1 polymer ?
#
loop_
_entity_poly.entity_id
_entity_poly.type
_entity_poly.pdbx_seq_one_letter_code
_entity_poly.pdbx_strand_id
1 'polypeptide(L)'
;MQTRRDHMQAYQFAMGRLATALVTGDPGRGDSPTKRAALGTFFGAGLVVLLSLGFLVYGKLSPVTTAAWREPGSIVVEKETGTRYLFLDGSLRPVRNYASALLLTGKGAAVRTVAAKALSGVPHGAPIGIDGAPDSLPTPATLLAGPWTDCLRPDLPSGHVVDFAPGAHAGAFPAGRQLLLKSASGQRFVLWRGTKTRCPPSPR
;
A
#
# COMPACT_ATOMS: atom_id res chain seq x y z
N MET A 1 -22.96 43.15 57.75
CA MET A 1 -21.86 43.54 56.84
C MET A 1 -22.00 42.71 55.58
N GLN A 2 -22.16 43.37 54.42
CA GLN A 2 -22.29 42.69 53.14
C GLN A 2 -20.94 42.13 52.72
N THR A 3 -20.89 40.88 52.28
CA THR A 3 -19.63 40.21 51.92
C THR A 3 -19.29 40.44 50.45
N ARG A 4 -18.02 40.26 50.04
CA ARG A 4 -17.62 40.38 48.61
C ARG A 4 -18.38 39.39 47.70
N ARG A 5 -18.83 38.26 48.24
CA ARG A 5 -19.65 37.27 47.52
C ARG A 5 -21.03 37.85 47.20
N ASP A 6 -21.65 38.53 48.16
CA ASP A 6 -22.96 39.16 47.98
C ASP A 6 -22.91 40.26 46.91
N HIS A 7 -21.82 41.05 46.87
CA HIS A 7 -21.61 42.03 45.80
C HIS A 7 -21.45 41.38 44.42
N MET A 8 -20.71 40.27 44.33
CA MET A 8 -20.53 39.54 43.07
C MET A 8 -21.86 38.93 42.58
N GLN A 9 -22.64 38.35 43.48
CA GLN A 9 -23.95 37.77 43.18
C GLN A 9 -24.95 38.85 42.74
N ALA A 10 -24.98 40.00 43.43
CA ALA A 10 -25.83 41.13 43.06
C ALA A 10 -25.44 41.70 41.67
N TYR A 11 -24.14 41.80 41.39
CA TYR A 11 -23.64 42.22 40.08
C TYR A 11 -24.00 41.23 38.97
N GLN A 12 -23.79 39.92 39.19
CA GLN A 12 -24.18 38.87 38.24
C GLN A 12 -25.69 38.87 37.98
N PHE A 13 -26.51 39.09 39.01
CA PHE A 13 -27.95 39.21 38.88
C PHE A 13 -28.36 40.41 38.04
N ALA A 14 -27.78 41.59 38.29
CA ALA A 14 -28.04 42.80 37.50
C ALA A 14 -27.62 42.62 36.03
N MET A 15 -26.43 42.07 35.78
CA MET A 15 -25.95 41.80 34.42
C MET A 15 -26.80 40.74 33.70
N GLY A 16 -27.22 39.69 34.41
CA GLY A 16 -28.09 38.66 33.85
C GLY A 16 -29.44 39.21 33.37
N ARG A 17 -30.05 40.14 34.11
CA ARG A 17 -31.31 40.78 33.70
C ARG A 17 -31.15 41.67 32.48
N LEU A 18 -30.07 42.44 32.38
CA LEU A 18 -29.77 43.26 31.19
C LEU A 18 -29.56 42.38 29.96
N ALA A 19 -28.81 41.28 30.10
CA ALA A 19 -28.59 40.33 29.01
C ALA A 19 -29.90 39.65 28.56
N THR A 20 -30.76 39.26 29.49
CA THR A 20 -32.10 38.72 29.17
C THR A 20 -32.96 39.76 28.46
N ALA A 21 -33.01 41.01 28.93
CA ALA A 21 -33.77 42.07 28.30
C ALA A 21 -33.33 42.34 26.84
N LEU A 22 -32.03 42.26 26.56
CA LEU A 22 -31.48 42.41 25.21
C LEU A 22 -31.84 41.24 24.28
N VAL A 23 -31.85 40.00 24.80
CA VAL A 23 -32.08 38.78 23.99
C VAL A 23 -33.57 38.47 23.82
N THR A 24 -34.38 38.63 24.87
CA THR A 24 -35.81 38.25 24.87
C THR A 24 -36.78 39.43 24.91
N GLY A 25 -36.30 40.67 25.04
CA GLY A 25 -37.14 41.88 25.10
C GLY A 25 -37.92 42.07 26.41
N ASP A 26 -37.79 41.14 27.36
CA ASP A 26 -38.54 41.14 28.63
C ASP A 26 -37.59 40.96 29.84
N PRO A 27 -37.41 41.99 30.69
CA PRO A 27 -36.56 41.96 31.88
C PRO A 27 -37.21 41.30 33.12
N GLY A 28 -38.48 40.89 33.02
CA GLY A 28 -39.28 40.28 34.09
C GLY A 28 -39.27 38.76 34.08
N ARG A 29 -38.78 38.14 33.00
CA ARG A 29 -38.66 36.69 32.92
C ARG A 29 -37.55 36.21 33.87
N GLY A 30 -37.94 35.56 34.97
CA GLY A 30 -37.04 35.13 36.05
C GLY A 30 -36.00 34.05 35.65
N ASP A 31 -36.13 33.46 34.47
CA ASP A 31 -35.19 32.49 33.93
C ASP A 31 -34.32 33.10 32.84
N SER A 32 -32.99 32.95 32.97
CA SER A 32 -32.10 33.37 31.90
C SER A 32 -32.26 32.48 30.66
N PRO A 33 -32.41 33.06 29.45
CA PRO A 33 -32.69 32.33 28.22
C PRO A 33 -31.55 31.36 27.85
N THR A 34 -30.33 31.69 28.28
CA THR A 34 -29.12 30.91 28.02
C THR A 34 -28.86 29.83 29.06
N LYS A 35 -29.60 29.75 30.18
CA LYS A 35 -29.34 28.78 31.26
C LYS A 35 -29.34 27.34 30.76
N ARG A 36 -30.33 26.98 29.94
CA ARG A 36 -30.47 25.64 29.37
C ARG A 36 -29.34 25.32 28.38
N ALA A 37 -28.97 26.29 27.54
CA ALA A 37 -27.87 26.14 26.60
C ALA A 37 -26.53 26.01 27.34
N ALA A 38 -26.28 26.84 28.36
CA ALA A 38 -25.06 26.82 29.17
C ALA A 38 -24.91 25.52 29.96
N LEU A 39 -25.99 25.02 30.60
CA LEU A 39 -25.98 23.72 31.25
C LEU A 39 -25.71 22.61 30.24
N GLY A 40 -26.38 22.63 29.08
CA GLY A 40 -26.18 21.66 28.00
C GLY A 40 -24.73 21.62 27.51
N THR A 41 -24.11 22.78 27.29
CA THR A 41 -22.70 22.89 26.90
C THR A 41 -21.77 22.37 27.99
N PHE A 42 -22.05 22.65 29.27
CA PHE A 42 -21.23 22.17 30.39
C PHE A 42 -21.26 20.65 30.51
N PHE A 43 -22.46 20.04 30.49
CA PHE A 43 -22.61 18.59 30.52
C PHE A 43 -22.06 17.93 29.26
N GLY A 44 -22.24 18.54 28.09
CA GLY A 44 -21.69 18.07 26.83
C GLY A 44 -20.16 18.08 26.82
N ALA A 45 -19.55 19.18 27.28
CA ALA A 45 -18.10 19.27 27.43
C ALA A 45 -17.56 18.23 28.42
N GLY A 46 -18.25 18.04 29.55
CA GLY A 46 -17.91 16.99 30.52
C GLY A 46 -17.95 15.59 29.90
N LEU A 47 -18.98 15.28 29.11
CA LEU A 47 -19.11 14.00 28.40
C LEU A 47 -17.99 13.80 27.38
N VAL A 48 -17.64 14.83 26.59
CA VAL A 48 -16.54 14.76 25.62
C VAL A 48 -15.20 14.48 26.31
N VAL A 49 -14.94 15.15 27.43
CA VAL A 49 -13.72 14.91 28.23
C VAL A 49 -13.71 13.47 28.75
N LEU A 50 -14.83 13.00 29.29
CA LEU A 50 -14.94 11.67 29.87
C LEU A 50 -14.80 10.56 28.81
N LEU A 51 -15.41 10.73 27.63
CA LEU A 51 -15.23 9.83 26.49
C LEU A 51 -13.78 9.84 26.00
N SER A 52 -13.17 11.01 25.84
CA SER A 52 -11.77 11.14 25.41
C SER A 52 -10.82 10.44 26.37
N LEU A 53 -11.05 10.60 27.68
CA LEU A 53 -10.28 9.92 28.72
C LEU A 53 -10.52 8.40 28.67
N GLY A 54 -11.77 7.97 28.46
CA GLY A 54 -12.13 6.57 28.24
C GLY A 54 -11.39 5.95 27.06
N PHE A 55 -11.35 6.63 25.90
CA PHE A 55 -10.61 6.19 24.72
C PHE A 55 -9.09 6.17 24.96
N LEU A 56 -8.55 7.13 25.71
CA LEU A 56 -7.12 7.16 26.06
C LEU A 56 -6.72 5.96 26.92
N VAL A 57 -7.53 5.66 27.95
CA VAL A 57 -7.34 4.50 28.84
C VAL A 57 -7.54 3.20 28.07
N TYR A 58 -8.61 3.10 27.28
CA TYR A 58 -8.87 1.94 26.43
C TYR A 58 -7.74 1.70 25.44
N GLY A 59 -7.19 2.75 24.80
CA GLY A 59 -6.05 2.62 23.89
C GLY A 59 -4.75 2.18 24.57
N LYS A 60 -4.60 2.42 25.88
CA LYS A 60 -3.48 1.91 26.68
C LYS A 60 -3.66 0.46 27.11
N LEU A 61 -4.90 0.05 27.44
CA LEU A 61 -5.21 -1.29 27.95
C LEU A 61 -5.49 -2.32 26.87
N SER A 62 -6.10 -1.92 25.76
CA SER A 62 -6.23 -2.76 24.58
C SER A 62 -5.02 -2.54 23.69
N PRO A 63 -4.03 -3.46 23.66
CA PRO A 63 -3.10 -3.55 22.55
C PRO A 63 -3.91 -4.00 21.33
N VAL A 64 -4.67 -3.09 20.73
CA VAL A 64 -5.53 -3.36 19.58
C VAL A 64 -4.62 -3.85 18.46
N THR A 65 -4.70 -5.14 18.12
CA THR A 65 -4.24 -5.73 16.84
C THR A 65 -2.76 -5.62 16.47
N THR A 66 -1.90 -5.04 17.33
CA THR A 66 -0.46 -4.90 17.08
C THR A 66 0.31 -6.21 17.15
N ALA A 67 -0.34 -7.37 17.29
CA ALA A 67 0.31 -8.67 17.19
C ALA A 67 -0.07 -9.45 15.91
N ALA A 68 -0.93 -8.91 15.04
CA ALA A 68 -1.25 -9.60 13.77
C ALA A 68 -0.01 -9.79 12.88
N TRP A 69 1.03 -8.95 13.04
CA TRP A 69 2.32 -9.13 12.36
C TRP A 69 3.23 -10.18 13.02
N ARG A 70 2.88 -10.66 14.22
CA ARG A 70 3.55 -11.77 14.93
C ARG A 70 2.92 -13.13 14.58
N GLU A 71 2.01 -13.18 13.61
CA GLU A 71 1.58 -14.46 13.07
C GLU A 71 2.73 -15.06 12.26
N PRO A 72 3.04 -16.36 12.44
CA PRO A 72 4.09 -17.02 11.66
C PRO A 72 3.88 -16.84 10.16
N GLY A 73 4.93 -16.43 9.44
CA GLY A 73 4.86 -16.17 7.99
C GLY A 73 4.32 -14.80 7.60
N SER A 74 4.13 -13.88 8.56
CA SER A 74 3.79 -12.48 8.26
C SER A 74 4.98 -11.73 7.66
N ILE A 75 4.71 -11.01 6.56
CA ILE A 75 5.69 -10.09 5.96
C ILE A 75 5.51 -8.73 6.64
N VAL A 76 6.54 -8.27 7.33
CA VAL A 76 6.52 -7.04 8.12
C VAL A 76 7.38 -5.98 7.43
N VAL A 77 6.78 -4.84 7.14
CA VAL A 77 7.47 -3.69 6.54
C VAL A 77 7.62 -2.62 7.61
N GLU A 78 8.86 -2.27 7.92
CA GLU A 78 9.15 -1.16 8.82
C GLU A 78 8.79 0.17 8.14
N LYS A 79 7.94 0.96 8.79
CA LYS A 79 7.38 2.19 8.21
C LYS A 79 8.46 3.25 7.94
N GLU A 80 9.47 3.34 8.80
CA GLU A 80 10.48 4.38 8.80
C GLU A 80 11.59 4.13 7.78
N THR A 81 12.05 2.88 7.67
CA THR A 81 13.19 2.52 6.80
C THR A 81 12.74 1.81 5.51
N GLY A 82 11.51 1.30 5.47
CA GLY A 82 11.05 0.38 4.42
C GLY A 82 11.70 -1.01 4.49
N THR A 83 12.44 -1.30 5.55
CA THR A 83 13.10 -2.61 5.72
C THR A 83 12.05 -3.69 5.90
N ARG A 84 12.26 -4.81 5.22
CA ARG A 84 11.33 -5.93 5.17
C ARG A 84 11.84 -7.07 6.03
N TYR A 85 10.97 -7.58 6.89
CA TYR A 85 11.23 -8.71 7.76
C TYR A 85 10.20 -9.80 7.52
N LEU A 86 10.61 -11.04 7.76
CA LEU A 86 9.72 -12.17 7.86
C LEU A 86 9.70 -12.65 9.30
N PHE A 87 8.51 -12.77 9.88
CA PHE A 87 8.36 -13.29 11.23
C PHE A 87 8.35 -14.82 11.21
N LEU A 88 9.44 -15.43 11.67
CA LEU A 88 9.64 -16.88 11.75
C LEU A 88 10.22 -17.27 13.10
N ASP A 89 9.69 -18.32 13.70
CA ASP A 89 10.20 -18.91 14.95
C ASP A 89 10.33 -17.90 16.10
N GLY A 90 9.42 -16.91 16.18
CA GLY A 90 9.47 -15.86 17.19
C GLY A 90 10.51 -14.76 16.95
N SER A 91 11.17 -14.77 15.80
CA SER A 91 12.21 -13.81 15.41
C SER A 91 11.87 -13.07 14.11
N LEU A 92 12.35 -11.84 13.99
CA LEU A 92 12.29 -11.06 12.75
C LEU A 92 13.54 -11.35 11.92
N ARG A 93 13.38 -11.99 10.78
CA ARG A 93 14.49 -12.24 9.85
C ARG A 93 14.44 -11.21 8.72
N PRO A 94 15.45 -10.35 8.54
CA PRO A 94 15.48 -9.42 7.41
C PRO A 94 15.42 -10.19 6.09
N VAL A 95 14.56 -9.77 5.16
CA VAL A 95 14.43 -10.42 3.85
C VAL A 95 15.05 -9.54 2.77
N ARG A 96 15.88 -10.13 1.93
CA ARG A 96 16.60 -9.41 0.87
C ARG A 96 15.70 -8.86 -0.23
N ASN A 97 14.55 -9.48 -0.49
CA ASN A 97 13.58 -9.03 -1.48
C ASN A 97 12.17 -9.57 -1.24
N TYR A 98 11.18 -8.91 -1.85
CA TYR A 98 9.77 -9.29 -1.74
C TYR A 98 9.48 -10.67 -2.36
N ALA A 99 10.10 -11.01 -3.49
CA ALA A 99 9.93 -12.32 -4.11
C ALA A 99 10.36 -13.47 -3.18
N SER A 100 11.48 -13.32 -2.49
CA SER A 100 11.97 -14.31 -1.50
C SER A 100 11.02 -14.44 -0.32
N ALA A 101 10.47 -13.32 0.16
CA ALA A 101 9.46 -13.36 1.23
C ALA A 101 8.26 -14.19 0.80
N LEU A 102 7.71 -13.93 -0.40
CA LEU A 102 6.57 -14.67 -0.94
C LEU A 102 6.86 -16.14 -1.21
N LEU A 103 8.07 -16.50 -1.67
CA LEU A 103 8.46 -17.89 -1.88
C LEU A 103 8.51 -18.68 -0.57
N LEU A 104 8.93 -18.05 0.53
CA LEU A 104 9.00 -18.67 1.85
C LEU A 104 7.62 -18.78 2.51
N THR A 105 6.73 -17.80 2.29
CA THR A 105 5.40 -17.75 2.94
C THR A 105 4.30 -18.41 2.12
N GLY A 106 4.50 -18.56 0.81
CA GLY A 106 3.48 -19.04 -0.12
C GLY A 106 2.44 -17.97 -0.49
N LYS A 107 1.36 -18.44 -1.15
CA LYS A 107 0.26 -17.57 -1.61
C LYS A 107 -0.56 -17.05 -0.43
N GLY A 108 -0.78 -15.74 -0.38
CA GLY A 108 -1.69 -15.11 0.59
C GLY A 108 -1.02 -14.52 1.84
N ALA A 109 0.30 -14.36 1.84
CA ALA A 109 0.99 -13.73 2.95
C ALA A 109 0.49 -12.30 3.19
N ALA A 110 0.11 -12.01 4.43
CA ALA A 110 -0.32 -10.68 4.83
C ALA A 110 0.91 -9.78 4.96
N VAL A 111 0.93 -8.71 4.18
CA VAL A 111 1.92 -7.64 4.32
C VAL A 111 1.40 -6.65 5.36
N ARG A 112 2.18 -6.42 6.42
CA ARG A 112 1.83 -5.53 7.53
C ARG A 112 2.87 -4.44 7.67
N THR A 113 2.46 -3.18 7.56
CA THR A 113 3.34 -2.04 7.82
C THR A 113 3.30 -1.69 9.30
N VAL A 114 4.46 -1.68 9.94
CA VAL A 114 4.60 -1.53 11.39
C VAL A 114 5.68 -0.49 11.70
N ALA A 115 5.46 0.33 12.72
CA ALA A 115 6.45 1.31 13.17
C ALA A 115 7.62 0.59 13.87
N ALA A 116 8.85 1.09 13.69
CA ALA A 116 10.08 0.56 14.29
C ALA A 116 9.95 0.30 15.80
N LYS A 117 9.27 1.20 16.53
CA LYS A 117 9.02 1.07 17.97
C LYS A 117 8.25 -0.20 18.35
N ALA A 118 7.34 -0.67 17.50
CA ALA A 118 6.58 -1.90 17.76
C ALA A 118 7.40 -3.17 17.49
N LEU A 119 8.44 -3.07 16.65
CA LEU A 119 9.40 -4.16 16.40
C LEU A 119 10.47 -4.25 17.51
N SER A 120 10.66 -3.18 18.29
CA SER A 120 11.63 -3.16 19.38
C SER A 120 11.38 -4.26 20.40
N GLY A 121 12.46 -4.92 20.82
CA GLY A 121 12.41 -6.04 21.77
C GLY A 121 12.08 -7.41 21.17
N VAL A 122 11.86 -7.51 19.85
CA VAL A 122 11.79 -8.82 19.17
C VAL A 122 13.18 -9.23 18.69
N PRO A 123 13.61 -10.49 18.92
CA PRO A 123 14.89 -10.98 18.42
C PRO A 123 15.01 -10.86 16.90
N HIS A 124 16.13 -10.33 16.42
CA HIS A 124 16.44 -10.31 14.99
C HIS A 124 17.30 -11.51 14.63
N GLY A 125 16.88 -12.26 13.61
CA GLY A 125 17.62 -13.40 13.08
C GLY A 125 18.53 -13.02 11.91
N ALA A 126 19.25 -14.01 11.38
CA ALA A 126 20.06 -13.83 10.18
C ALA A 126 19.21 -13.43 8.96
N PRO A 127 19.74 -12.61 8.04
CA PRO A 127 19.05 -12.24 6.82
C PRO A 127 18.83 -13.46 5.92
N ILE A 128 17.68 -13.49 5.25
CA ILE A 128 17.27 -14.60 4.36
C ILE A 128 16.83 -14.07 3.00
N GLY A 129 16.92 -14.94 1.98
CA GLY A 129 16.44 -14.65 0.63
C GLY A 129 17.50 -14.86 -0.45
N ILE A 130 17.04 -14.78 -1.69
CA ILE A 130 17.82 -15.04 -2.91
C ILE A 130 18.45 -13.74 -3.39
N ASP A 131 19.74 -13.74 -3.66
CA ASP A 131 20.43 -12.58 -4.21
C ASP A 131 19.94 -12.19 -5.61
N GLY A 132 19.72 -10.90 -5.82
CA GLY A 132 19.29 -10.36 -7.12
C GLY A 132 17.84 -10.64 -7.51
N ALA A 133 17.06 -11.31 -6.66
CA ALA A 133 15.64 -11.52 -6.92
C ALA A 133 14.84 -10.21 -6.82
N PRO A 134 13.77 -10.05 -7.63
CA PRO A 134 13.07 -8.78 -7.78
C PRO A 134 12.24 -8.41 -6.56
N ASP A 135 12.11 -7.11 -6.34
CA ASP A 135 11.24 -6.53 -5.32
C ASP A 135 9.85 -6.17 -5.83
N SER A 136 9.76 -5.80 -7.11
CA SER A 136 8.49 -5.52 -7.76
C SER A 136 8.08 -6.77 -8.54
N LEU A 137 6.91 -7.31 -8.20
CA LEU A 137 6.30 -8.39 -8.95
C LEU A 137 5.11 -7.85 -9.73
N PRO A 138 4.95 -8.25 -11.00
CA PRO A 138 3.77 -7.86 -11.77
C PRO A 138 2.52 -8.44 -11.13
N THR A 139 1.45 -7.66 -11.14
CA THR A 139 0.12 -8.17 -10.83
C THR A 139 -0.37 -9.06 -11.98
N PRO A 140 -1.34 -9.96 -11.75
CA PRO A 140 -1.93 -10.77 -12.82
C PRO A 140 -2.45 -9.93 -14.00
N ALA A 141 -2.95 -8.71 -13.74
CA ALA A 141 -3.48 -7.81 -14.76
C ALA A 141 -2.38 -7.14 -15.63
N THR A 142 -1.15 -7.07 -15.12
CA THR A 142 -0.01 -6.46 -15.81
C THR A 142 0.88 -7.50 -16.49
N LEU A 143 0.51 -8.79 -16.44
CA LEU A 143 1.24 -9.83 -17.15
C LEU A 143 1.02 -9.66 -18.66
N LEU A 144 2.12 -9.57 -19.39
CA LEU A 144 2.10 -9.58 -20.85
C LEU A 144 1.68 -10.98 -21.30
N ALA A 145 0.54 -11.06 -21.98
CA ALA A 145 0.01 -12.27 -22.57
C ALA A 145 0.11 -12.20 -24.09
N GLY A 146 0.62 -13.26 -24.71
CA GLY A 146 0.72 -13.40 -26.16
C GLY A 146 2.11 -13.82 -26.62
N PRO A 147 2.30 -13.93 -27.95
CA PRO A 147 3.57 -14.37 -28.51
C PRO A 147 4.62 -13.26 -28.41
N TRP A 148 5.86 -13.65 -28.18
CA TRP A 148 7.03 -12.81 -28.46
C TRP A 148 7.53 -13.11 -29.88
N THR A 149 8.32 -12.21 -30.45
CA THR A 149 8.80 -12.33 -31.84
C THR A 149 10.31 -12.23 -31.93
N ASP A 150 10.90 -13.05 -32.79
CA ASP A 150 12.28 -12.88 -33.28
C ASP A 150 12.22 -12.47 -34.75
N CYS A 151 12.63 -11.25 -35.02
CA CYS A 151 12.51 -10.61 -36.33
C CYS A 151 13.88 -10.56 -37.00
N LEU A 152 14.00 -11.21 -38.17
CA LEU A 152 15.18 -11.11 -39.02
C LEU A 152 15.31 -9.67 -39.56
N ARG A 153 16.48 -9.06 -39.35
CA ARG A 153 16.82 -7.69 -39.73
C ARG A 153 18.21 -7.66 -40.36
N PRO A 154 18.31 -7.98 -41.67
CA PRO A 154 19.61 -8.02 -42.37
C PRO A 154 20.27 -6.64 -42.48
N ASP A 155 19.52 -5.57 -42.23
CA ASP A 155 20.00 -4.20 -42.13
C ASP A 155 20.75 -3.90 -40.81
N LEU A 156 20.63 -4.76 -39.79
CA LEU A 156 21.31 -4.62 -38.51
C LEU A 156 22.55 -5.52 -38.44
N PRO A 157 23.61 -5.11 -37.71
CA PRO A 157 24.81 -5.94 -37.53
C PRO A 157 24.55 -7.30 -36.88
N SER A 158 23.59 -7.39 -35.96
CA SER A 158 23.16 -8.64 -35.31
C SER A 158 22.37 -9.57 -36.25
N GLY A 159 21.86 -9.07 -37.38
CA GLY A 159 21.02 -9.79 -38.34
C GLY A 159 19.61 -10.11 -37.86
N HIS A 160 19.28 -9.83 -36.59
CA HIS A 160 17.97 -10.09 -36.00
C HIS A 160 17.72 -9.18 -34.77
N VAL A 161 16.45 -9.08 -34.37
CA VAL A 161 15.99 -8.39 -33.17
C VAL A 161 14.91 -9.22 -32.48
N VAL A 162 15.06 -9.41 -31.17
CA VAL A 162 14.05 -10.07 -30.34
C VAL A 162 13.17 -9.01 -29.69
N ASP A 163 11.87 -9.18 -29.81
CA ASP A 163 10.86 -8.32 -29.21
C ASP A 163 9.93 -9.16 -28.31
N PHE A 164 9.88 -8.77 -27.03
CA PHE A 164 9.05 -9.41 -26.02
C PHE A 164 7.67 -8.75 -25.88
N ALA A 165 7.39 -7.65 -26.59
CA ALA A 165 6.11 -6.98 -26.59
C ALA A 165 5.07 -7.78 -27.41
N PRO A 166 4.00 -8.31 -26.79
CA PRO A 166 3.02 -9.09 -27.51
C PRO A 166 2.25 -8.25 -28.53
N GLY A 167 2.07 -8.79 -29.74
CA GLY A 167 1.12 -8.26 -30.73
C GLY A 167 1.52 -6.97 -31.44
N ALA A 168 2.72 -6.42 -31.20
CA ALA A 168 3.12 -5.16 -31.81
C ALA A 168 3.49 -5.28 -33.30
N HIS A 169 4.17 -6.38 -33.70
CA HIS A 169 4.90 -6.40 -34.98
C HIS A 169 4.82 -7.71 -35.78
N ALA A 170 3.98 -8.68 -35.39
CA ALA A 170 3.86 -9.96 -36.09
C ALA A 170 2.61 -10.03 -36.99
N GLY A 171 2.82 -10.31 -38.28
CA GLY A 171 1.79 -10.71 -39.23
C GLY A 171 2.04 -12.13 -39.77
N ALA A 172 0.98 -12.83 -40.17
CA ALA A 172 1.12 -14.16 -40.76
C ALA A 172 1.93 -14.09 -42.07
N PHE A 173 2.89 -15.00 -42.22
CA PHE A 173 3.67 -15.08 -43.46
C PHE A 173 2.77 -15.52 -44.62
N PRO A 174 2.74 -14.79 -45.76
CA PRO A 174 1.84 -15.11 -46.86
C PRO A 174 2.06 -16.52 -47.44
N ALA A 175 1.00 -17.32 -47.56
CA ALA A 175 1.10 -18.71 -48.01
C ALA A 175 1.63 -18.88 -49.46
N GLY A 176 1.48 -17.85 -50.29
CA GLY A 176 1.98 -17.82 -51.67
C GLY A 176 3.42 -17.32 -51.83
N ARG A 177 4.10 -16.94 -50.73
CA ARG A 177 5.45 -16.39 -50.79
C ARG A 177 6.48 -17.43 -50.35
N GLN A 178 7.62 -17.44 -51.00
CA GLN A 178 8.79 -18.23 -50.61
C GLN A 178 9.96 -17.27 -50.39
N LEU A 179 10.76 -17.52 -49.36
CA LEU A 179 11.94 -16.71 -49.06
C LEU A 179 13.16 -17.61 -48.96
N LEU A 180 14.18 -17.31 -49.76
CA LEU A 180 15.48 -17.96 -49.68
C LEU A 180 16.33 -17.23 -48.64
N LEU A 181 16.82 -17.97 -47.66
CA LEU A 181 17.64 -17.48 -46.57
C LEU A 181 19.02 -18.14 -46.65
N LYS A 182 20.06 -17.41 -46.23
CA LYS A 182 21.42 -17.93 -46.08
C LYS A 182 21.83 -17.78 -44.63
N SER A 183 22.30 -18.86 -44.00
CA SER A 183 22.86 -18.77 -42.65
C SER A 183 24.25 -18.12 -42.68
N ALA A 184 24.74 -17.70 -41.51
CA ALA A 184 26.12 -17.27 -41.33
C ALA A 184 27.13 -18.36 -41.78
N SER A 185 26.79 -19.64 -41.63
CA SER A 185 27.60 -20.79 -42.10
C SER A 185 27.50 -21.07 -43.60
N GLY A 186 26.78 -20.24 -44.36
CA GLY A 186 26.65 -20.36 -45.82
C GLY A 186 25.60 -21.37 -46.30
N GLN A 187 24.89 -22.04 -45.40
CA GLN A 187 23.82 -22.97 -45.75
C GLN A 187 22.59 -22.21 -46.24
N ARG A 188 21.92 -22.75 -47.27
CA ARG A 188 20.70 -22.17 -47.84
C ARG A 188 19.47 -22.85 -47.26
N PHE A 189 18.47 -22.05 -46.93
CA PHE A 189 17.17 -22.49 -46.42
C PHE A 189 16.06 -21.82 -47.21
N VAL A 190 14.94 -22.51 -47.41
CA VAL A 190 13.70 -21.93 -47.93
C VAL A 190 12.71 -21.83 -46.78
N LEU A 191 12.12 -20.65 -46.61
CA LEU A 191 10.97 -20.42 -45.76
C LEU A 191 9.72 -20.44 -46.63
N TRP A 192 8.82 -21.39 -46.36
CA TRP A 192 7.54 -21.52 -47.06
C TRP A 192 6.46 -22.07 -46.13
N ARG A 193 5.26 -21.46 -46.15
CA ARG A 193 4.10 -21.84 -45.31
C ARG A 193 4.45 -22.02 -43.82
N GLY A 194 5.30 -21.15 -43.27
CA GLY A 194 5.73 -21.20 -41.87
C GLY A 194 6.75 -22.30 -41.55
N THR A 195 7.22 -23.05 -42.54
CA THR A 195 8.27 -24.07 -42.37
C THR A 195 9.58 -23.63 -42.99
N LYS A 196 10.68 -23.87 -42.27
CA LYS A 196 12.05 -23.65 -42.74
C LYS A 196 12.64 -24.99 -43.17
N THR A 197 12.93 -25.14 -44.44
CA THR A 197 13.55 -26.35 -45.01
C THR A 197 14.94 -26.05 -45.55
N ARG A 198 15.87 -26.98 -45.43
CA ARG A 198 17.23 -26.84 -45.96
C ARG A 198 17.23 -27.11 -47.46
N CYS A 199 17.88 -26.26 -48.24
CA CYS A 199 18.10 -26.54 -49.65
C CYS A 199 19.24 -27.56 -49.83
N PRO A 200 19.07 -28.56 -50.69
CA PRO A 200 20.18 -29.41 -51.09
C PRO A 200 21.27 -28.57 -51.80
N PRO A 201 22.56 -28.93 -51.66
CA PRO A 201 23.62 -28.27 -52.40
C PRO A 201 23.41 -28.49 -53.91
N SER A 202 23.69 -27.47 -54.73
CA SER A 202 23.60 -27.58 -56.19
C SER A 202 24.45 -28.77 -56.66
N PRO A 203 23.94 -29.64 -57.55
CA PRO A 203 24.82 -30.50 -58.33
C PRO A 203 25.77 -29.58 -59.13
N ARG A 204 27.06 -29.92 -59.11
CA ARG A 204 28.08 -29.27 -59.94
C ARG A 204 28.06 -29.88 -61.33
#